data_AF-A0A2K3IYM2-F1
#
_entry.id   AF-A0A2K3IYM2-F1
#
_cell.length_a   1.000
_cell.length_b   1.000
_cell.length_c   1.000
_cell.angle_alpha   90.00
_cell.angle_beta   90.00
_cell.angle_gamma   90.00
#
_symmetry.space_group_name_H-M   'P 1'
#
loop_
_entity.id
_entity.type
_entity.pdbx_description
1 polymer ?
#
loop_
_entity_poly.entity_id
_entity_poly.type
_entity_poly.pdbx_seq_one_letter_code
_entity_poly.pdbx_strand_id
1 'polypeptide(L)' 'MRTIIDIIQRLSNEAKDGNATRGDIIREAEIDGLESGKVEEALDRLKRQGQIYEPAHGKYKITEY' A
#
# COMPACT_ATOMS: atom_id res chain seq x y z
N MET A 1 0.87 -11.55 11.15
CA MET A 1 -0.09 -10.60 10.54
C MET A 1 0.73 -9.60 9.77
N ARG A 2 0.60 -9.56 8.44
CA ARG A 2 1.26 -8.53 7.64
C ARG A 2 0.41 -7.27 7.72
N THR A 3 1.05 -6.12 7.90
CA THR A 3 0.36 -4.83 7.85
C THR A 3 0.36 -4.31 6.42
N ILE A 4 -0.57 -3.42 6.07
CA ILE A 4 -0.62 -2.80 4.74
C ILE A 4 0.70 -2.09 4.38
N ILE A 5 1.41 -1.56 5.37
CA ILE A 5 2.74 -0.98 5.20
C ILE A 5 3.75 -2.02 4.69
N ASP A 6 3.77 -3.22 5.27
CA ASP A 6 4.67 -4.32 4.84
C ASP A 6 4.39 -4.73 3.39
N ILE A 7 3.10 -4.81 3.03
CA ILE A 7 2.65 -5.10 1.66
C ILE A 7 3.14 -4.01 0.70
N ILE A 8 2.91 -2.73 1.02
CA ILE A 8 3.35 -1.60 0.19
C ILE A 8 4.87 -1.58 0.04
N GLN A 9 5.61 -1.84 1.12
CA GLN A 9 7.07 -1.86 1.12
C GLN A 9 7.62 -3.00 0.26
N ARG A 10 7.07 -4.22 0.39
CA ARG A 10 7.43 -5.35 -0.47
C ARG A 10 7.15 -5.08 -1.94
N LEU A 11 5.91 -4.70 -2.25
CA LEU A 11 5.50 -4.39 -3.62
C LEU A 11 6.35 -3.26 -4.22
N SER A 12 6.69 -2.25 -3.44
CA SER A 12 7.57 -1.17 -3.89
C SER A 12 9.00 -1.67 -4.17
N ASN A 13 9.53 -2.58 -3.34
CA ASN A 13 10.86 -3.17 -3.55
C ASN A 13 10.89 -4.16 -4.73
N GLU A 14 9.81 -4.88 -4.98
CA GLU A 14 9.69 -5.84 -6.10
C GLU A 14 9.38 -5.14 -7.43
N ALA A 15 8.71 -3.99 -7.39
CA ALA A 15 8.40 -3.20 -8.57
C ALA A 15 9.64 -2.49 -9.11
N LYS A 16 9.85 -2.58 -10.44
CA LYS A 16 10.92 -1.85 -11.14
C LYS A 16 10.87 -0.34 -10.93
N ASP A 17 9.66 0.21 -10.80
CA ASP A 17 9.40 1.64 -10.58
C ASP A 17 9.53 2.06 -9.12
N GLY A 18 9.78 1.14 -8.19
CA GLY A 18 9.91 1.45 -6.77
C GLY A 18 8.59 1.86 -6.09
N ASN A 19 7.44 1.52 -6.67
CA ASN A 19 6.11 1.98 -6.25
C ASN A 19 5.10 0.82 -6.23
N ALA A 20 4.28 0.75 -5.19
CA ALA A 20 3.20 -0.21 -5.08
C ALA A 20 1.91 0.32 -5.74
N THR A 21 1.25 -0.47 -6.58
CA THR A 21 -0.02 -0.04 -7.20
C THR A 21 -1.20 -0.35 -6.29
N ARG A 22 -2.27 0.47 -6.35
CA ARG A 22 -3.54 0.20 -5.61
C ARG A 22 -4.03 -1.23 -5.88
N GLY A 23 -3.95 -1.68 -7.14
CA GLY A 23 -4.40 -3.00 -7.55
C GLY A 23 -3.61 -4.12 -6.88
N ASP A 24 -2.28 -4.04 -6.88
CA ASP A 24 -1.44 -5.04 -6.22
C ASP A 24 -1.64 -5.05 -4.71
N ILE A 25 -1.73 -3.88 -4.07
CA ILE A 25 -1.91 -3.78 -2.61
C ILE A 25 -3.23 -4.43 -2.19
N ILE A 26 -4.32 -4.12 -2.91
CA ILE A 26 -5.63 -4.71 -2.63
C ILE A 26 -5.58 -6.22 -2.82
N ARG A 27 -4.99 -6.69 -3.93
CA ARG A 27 -4.89 -8.11 -4.25
C ARG A 27 -4.09 -8.90 -3.20
N GLU A 28 -2.92 -8.40 -2.79
CA GLU A 28 -2.10 -9.02 -1.74
C GLU A 28 -2.82 -9.02 -0.38
N ALA A 29 -3.52 -7.93 -0.06
CA ALA A 29 -4.29 -7.84 1.17
C ALA A 29 -5.50 -8.79 1.15
N GLU A 30 -6.19 -8.95 0.02
CA GLU A 30 -7.26 -9.94 -0.15
C GLU A 30 -6.76 -11.37 0.02
N ILE A 31 -5.54 -11.68 -0.44
CA ILE A 31 -4.88 -12.98 -0.21
C ILE A 31 -4.62 -13.22 1.28
N ASP A 32 -4.30 -12.17 2.06
CA ASP A 32 -4.17 -12.23 3.53
C ASP A 32 -5.54 -12.23 4.25
N GLY A 33 -6.65 -12.16 3.50
CA GLY A 33 -8.03 -12.19 4.02
C GLY A 33 -8.60 -10.82 4.40
N LEU A 34 -8.00 -9.72 3.94
CA LEU A 34 -8.52 -8.38 4.14
C LEU A 34 -9.51 -7.99 3.03
N GLU A 35 -10.64 -7.41 3.42
CA GLU A 35 -11.59 -6.85 2.47
C GLU A 35 -11.02 -5.59 1.80
N SER A 36 -11.14 -5.52 0.47
CA SER A 36 -10.71 -4.39 -0.35
C SER A 36 -11.17 -3.03 0.20
N GLY A 37 -12.42 -2.92 0.66
CA GLY A 37 -12.92 -1.68 1.29
C GLY A 37 -12.12 -1.24 2.51
N LYS A 38 -11.74 -2.18 3.40
CA LYS A 38 -10.91 -1.88 4.57
C LYS A 38 -9.47 -1.52 4.19
N VAL A 39 -8.96 -2.11 3.11
CA VAL A 39 -7.63 -1.78 2.58
C VAL A 39 -7.61 -0.34 2.09
N GLU A 40 -8.65 0.10 1.38
CA GLU A 40 -8.77 1.48 0.93
C GLU A 40 -8.89 2.47 2.08
N GLU A 41 -9.73 2.18 3.08
CA GLU A 41 -9.83 3.02 4.29
C GLU A 41 -8.50 3.11 5.03
N ALA A 42 -7.77 2.00 5.13
CA ALA A 42 -6.46 1.98 5.75
C ALA A 42 -5.42 2.76 4.92
N LEU A 43 -5.42 2.64 3.59
CA LEU A 43 -4.56 3.44 2.70
C LEU A 43 -4.81 4.94 2.89
N ASP A 44 -6.08 5.38 2.93
CA ASP A 44 -6.41 6.78 3.16
C ASP A 44 -5.94 7.25 4.55
N ARG A 45 -6.13 6.42 5.58
CA ARG A 45 -5.66 6.71 6.93
C ARG A 45 -4.14 6.83 7.01
N LEU A 46 -3.40 5.89 6.41
CA LEU A 46 -1.93 5.90 6.36
C LEU A 46 -1.41 7.13 5.61
N LYS A 47 -2.09 7.52 4.53
CA LYS A 47 -1.78 8.73 3.76
C LYS A 47 -1.97 10.00 4.59
N ARG A 48 -3.09 10.10 5.32
CA ARG A 48 -3.35 11.23 6.24
C ARG A 48 -2.36 11.30 7.40
N GLN A 49 -1.86 10.15 7.86
CA GLN A 49 -0.83 10.06 8.90
C GLN A 49 0.58 10.36 8.37
N GLY A 50 0.75 10.51 7.05
CA GLY A 50 2.05 10.76 6.42
C GLY A 50 2.95 9.52 6.37
N GLN A 51 2.45 8.33 6.73
CA GLN A 51 3.23 7.09 6.67
C GLN A 51 3.42 6.58 5.24
N ILE A 52 2.46 6.89 4.36
CA ILE A 52 2.57 6.64 2.92
C ILE A 52 2.23 7.91 2.16
N TYR A 53 2.71 8.00 0.93
CA TYR A 53 2.36 9.06 0.00
C TYR A 53 2.05 8.47 -1.38
N GLU A 54 1.39 9.28 -2.20
CA GLU A 54 0.94 8.90 -3.53
C GLU A 54 1.76 9.68 -4.57
N PRO A 55 2.92 9.15 -5.04
CA PRO A 55 3.74 9.84 -6.04
C PRO A 55 3.02 10.03 -7.38
N ALA A 56 2.08 9.14 -7.71
CA ALA A 56 1.27 9.22 -8.92
C ALA A 56 -0.10 8.58 -8.65
N HIS A 57 -1.13 8.99 -9.39
CA HIS A 57 -2.49 8.51 -9.17
C HIS A 57 -2.57 6.98 -9.16
N GLY A 58 -3.01 6.41 -8.03
CA GLY A 58 -3.10 4.95 -7.84
C GLY A 58 -1.78 4.22 -7.59
N LYS A 59 -0.67 4.94 -7.35
CA LYS A 59 0.61 4.41 -6.90
C LYS A 59 0.93 4.93 -5.51
N TYR A 60 1.30 4.05 -4.59
CA TYR A 60 1.63 4.36 -3.22
C TYR A 60 3.08 3.99 -2.91
N LYS A 61 3.68 4.76 -2.00
CA LYS A 61 5.02 4.52 -1.50
C LYS A 61 5.09 4.87 -0.02
N ILE A 62 5.92 4.15 0.74
CA ILE A 62 6.16 4.47 2.14
C ILE A 62 6.97 5.76 2.25
N THR A 63 6.61 6.61 3.20
CA THR A 63 7.46 7.72 3.62
C THR A 63 8.52 7.14 4.55
N GLU A 64 9.75 6.99 4.07
CA GLU A 64 10.89 6.61 4.93
C GLU A 64 11.08 7.68 6.02
N TYR A 65 11.24 7.23 7.26
CA TYR A 65 11.68 8.02 8.42
C TYR A 65 12.98 7.43 8.96
#